data_AF-A0A973G1G6-F1
#
_entry.id   AF-A0A973G1G6-F1
#
_cell.length_a   1.000
_cell.length_b   1.000
_cell.length_c   1.000
_cell.angle_alpha   90.00
_cell.angle_beta   90.00
_cell.angle_gamma   90.00
#
_symmetry.space_group_name_H-M   'P 1'
#
loop_
_entity.id
_entity.type
_entity.pdbx_description
1 polymer ?
#
loop_
_entity_poly.entity_id
_entity_poly.type
_entity_poly.pdbx_seq_one_letter_code
_entity_poly.pdbx_strand_id
1 'polypeptide(L)'
;MEIKFYGATGRVTGSCHIIRVAGRTVLLDCGLIQGRKDEEALNRAPFPFDPSSVDAVILSHGHIDHSGRLPHLFKYGFRGPVYTQQATIDLCRILLLDSASLAENDAAYRRKNPETRKDLHAEPLYTREDALRALQTFTGLQY
;
A
#
# COMPACT_ATOMS: atom_id res chain seq x y z
N MET A 1 -19.60 15.61 6.33
CA MET A 1 -18.25 14.98 6.37
C MET A 1 -18.44 13.58 6.92
N GLU A 2 -17.81 12.58 6.30
CA GLU A 2 -17.90 11.16 6.68
C GLU A 2 -16.47 10.59 6.78
N ILE A 3 -16.21 9.75 7.79
CA ILE A 3 -14.93 9.03 7.95
C ILE A 3 -15.23 7.53 8.07
N LYS A 4 -14.52 6.70 7.30
CA LYS A 4 -14.55 5.24 7.40
C LYS A 4 -13.15 4.69 7.69
N PHE A 5 -13.08 3.75 8.62
CA PHE A 5 -11.84 3.14 9.07
C PHE A 5 -11.72 1.72 8.46
N TYR A 6 -10.68 1.50 7.65
CA TYR A 6 -10.43 0.21 6.98
C TYR A 6 -9.13 -0.47 7.43
N GLY A 7 -8.39 0.18 8.32
CA GLY A 7 -7.10 -0.27 8.81
C GLY A 7 -6.78 0.37 10.16
N ALA A 8 -5.78 -0.15 10.86
CA ALA A 8 -5.42 0.28 12.22
C ALA A 8 -6.60 0.28 13.23
N THR A 9 -7.64 -0.54 13.00
CA THR A 9 -8.77 -0.74 13.92
C THR A 9 -8.62 -2.07 14.65
N GLY A 10 -8.32 -2.00 15.96
CA GLY A 10 -8.00 -3.19 16.75
C GLY A 10 -6.63 -3.81 16.44
N ARG A 11 -5.77 -3.09 15.71
CA ARG A 11 -4.36 -3.44 15.41
C ARG A 11 -3.54 -2.18 15.18
N VAL A 12 -2.21 -2.28 15.26
CA VAL A 12 -1.30 -1.13 15.09
C VAL A 12 -1.05 -0.83 13.61
N THR A 13 -0.84 -1.86 12.80
CA THR A 13 -0.36 -1.70 11.41
C THR A 13 -1.48 -1.62 10.39
N GLY A 14 -1.14 -1.14 9.20
CA GLY A 14 -2.01 -1.17 8.03
C GLY A 14 -3.00 -0.02 8.00
N SER A 15 -2.55 1.19 8.41
CA SER A 15 -3.36 2.41 8.39
C SER A 15 -4.03 2.61 7.03
N CYS A 16 -5.34 2.84 7.03
CA CYS A 16 -6.13 3.04 5.82
C CYS A 16 -7.50 3.62 6.18
N HIS A 17 -7.73 4.90 5.84
CA HIS A 17 -8.93 5.61 6.25
C HIS A 17 -9.50 6.43 5.09
N ILE A 18 -10.79 6.27 4.79
CA ILE A 18 -11.45 7.12 3.80
C ILE A 18 -12.12 8.30 4.51
N ILE A 19 -11.88 9.49 3.98
CA ILE A 19 -12.52 10.75 4.37
C ILE A 19 -13.31 11.26 3.18
N ARG A 20 -14.63 11.41 3.33
CA ARG A 20 -15.49 12.05 2.33
C ARG A 20 -15.91 13.43 2.81
N VAL A 21 -15.50 14.45 2.05
CA VAL A 21 -15.72 15.85 2.40
C VAL A 21 -15.80 16.69 1.13
N ALA A 22 -16.70 17.69 1.11
CA ALA A 22 -16.85 18.62 -0.02
C ALA A 22 -16.97 17.95 -1.41
N GLY A 23 -17.64 16.80 -1.49
CA GLY A 23 -17.80 16.04 -2.74
C GLY A 23 -16.55 15.29 -3.21
N ARG A 24 -15.51 15.19 -2.37
CA ARG A 24 -14.27 14.46 -2.64
C ARG A 24 -14.11 13.26 -1.72
N THR A 25 -13.40 12.25 -2.20
CA THR A 25 -12.99 11.04 -1.47
C THR A 25 -11.48 11.03 -1.34
N VAL A 26 -10.98 11.26 -0.13
CA VAL A 26 -9.56 11.27 0.20
C VAL A 26 -9.22 10.03 1.01
N LEU A 27 -8.11 9.39 0.70
CA LEU A 27 -7.56 8.29 1.51
C LEU A 27 -6.43 8.83 2.39
N LEU A 28 -6.54 8.66 3.70
CA LEU A 28 -5.44 8.89 4.64
C LEU A 28 -4.72 7.56 4.87
N ASP A 29 -3.46 7.53 4.43
CA ASP A 29 -2.56 6.38 4.41
C ASP A 29 -3.09 5.15 3.63
N CYS A 30 -2.15 4.29 3.23
CA CYS A 30 -2.44 2.97 2.69
C CYS A 30 -1.28 2.04 3.02
N GLY A 31 -1.25 1.56 4.26
CA GLY A 31 -0.10 0.83 4.78
C GLY A 31 -0.25 -0.68 4.80
N LEU A 32 0.86 -1.42 4.84
CA LEU A 32 0.85 -2.88 5.01
C LEU A 32 0.43 -3.27 6.43
N ILE A 33 -0.33 -4.36 6.51
CA ILE A 33 -0.61 -5.06 7.76
C ILE A 33 0.60 -5.96 8.04
N GLN A 34 1.19 -5.85 9.22
CA GLN A 34 2.34 -6.66 9.66
C GLN A 34 2.00 -7.34 10.99
N GLY A 35 2.45 -8.56 11.19
CA GLY A 35 2.15 -9.29 12.43
C GLY A 35 2.02 -10.79 12.20
N ARG A 36 0.87 -11.36 12.57
CA ARG A 36 0.66 -12.80 12.41
C ARG A 36 0.40 -13.13 10.93
N LYS A 37 0.79 -14.32 10.48
CA LYS A 37 0.63 -14.77 9.08
C LYS A 37 -0.80 -14.62 8.55
N ASP A 38 -1.80 -14.86 9.39
CA ASP A 38 -3.22 -14.70 9.07
C ASP A 38 -3.63 -13.23 8.87
N GLU A 39 -3.02 -12.30 9.60
CA GLU A 39 -3.23 -10.87 9.43
C GLU A 39 -2.54 -10.35 8.18
N GLU A 40 -1.29 -10.76 7.93
CA GLU A 40 -0.53 -10.36 6.74
C GLU A 40 -1.16 -10.86 5.45
N ALA A 41 -1.86 -12.00 5.49
CA ALA A 41 -2.63 -12.52 4.36
C ALA A 41 -3.70 -11.53 3.87
N LEU A 42 -4.22 -10.66 4.75
CA LEU A 42 -5.19 -9.62 4.40
C LEU A 42 -4.61 -8.56 3.44
N ASN A 43 -3.29 -8.42 3.34
CA ASN A 43 -2.69 -7.51 2.36
C ASN A 43 -3.02 -7.90 0.91
N ARG A 44 -3.33 -9.18 0.66
CA ARG A 44 -3.73 -9.71 -0.65
C ARG A 44 -5.24 -9.63 -0.90
N ALA A 45 -6.03 -9.27 0.11
CA ALA A 45 -7.47 -9.12 -0.05
C ALA A 45 -7.79 -7.87 -0.91
N PRO A 46 -8.89 -7.89 -1.68
CA PRO A 46 -9.39 -6.70 -2.35
C PRO A 46 -9.65 -5.57 -1.33
N PHE A 47 -9.46 -4.33 -1.77
CA PHE A 47 -9.86 -3.19 -0.96
C PHE A 47 -11.39 -3.22 -0.71
N PRO A 48 -11.86 -2.85 0.49
CA PRO A 48 -13.29 -2.76 0.82
C PRO A 48 -13.97 -1.51 0.21
N PHE A 49 -13.29 -0.86 -0.73
CA PHE A 49 -13.72 0.31 -1.48
C PHE A 49 -13.10 0.26 -2.87
N ASP A 50 -13.67 1.02 -3.81
CA ASP A 50 -13.13 1.14 -5.17
C ASP A 50 -11.91 2.09 -5.18
N PRO A 51 -10.69 1.60 -5.47
CA PRO A 51 -9.49 2.45 -5.54
C PRO A 51 -9.59 3.55 -6.60
N SER A 52 -10.35 3.33 -7.68
CA SER A 52 -10.53 4.32 -8.75
C SER A 52 -11.40 5.51 -8.35
N SER A 53 -12.21 5.34 -7.29
CA SER A 53 -13.06 6.41 -6.72
C SER A 53 -12.31 7.37 -5.79
N VAL A 54 -11.05 7.07 -5.45
CA VAL A 54 -10.23 7.91 -4.56
C VAL A 54 -9.63 9.06 -5.35
N ASP A 55 -9.99 10.29 -5.01
CA ASP A 55 -9.51 11.50 -5.67
C ASP A 55 -8.02 11.75 -5.36
N ALA A 56 -7.60 11.54 -4.11
CA ALA A 56 -6.24 11.76 -3.65
C ALA A 56 -5.91 10.92 -2.41
N VAL A 57 -4.61 10.71 -2.19
CA VAL A 57 -4.08 10.14 -0.95
C VAL A 57 -3.33 11.23 -0.20
N ILE A 58 -3.53 11.30 1.11
CA ILE A 58 -2.64 12.02 2.03
C ILE A 58 -1.84 10.95 2.76
N LEU A 59 -0.52 10.97 2.60
CA LEU A 59 0.38 10.08 3.31
C LEU A 59 0.99 10.82 4.50
N SER A 60 0.71 10.32 5.69
CA SER A 60 1.15 10.93 6.95
C SER A 60 2.67 10.91 7.12
N HIS A 61 3.32 9.77 6.83
CA HIS A 61 4.77 9.57 6.87
C HIS A 61 5.18 8.28 6.14
N GLY A 62 6.49 8.03 6.03
CA GLY A 62 7.02 7.03 5.10
C GLY A 62 6.99 5.57 5.55
N HIS A 63 6.68 5.26 6.82
CA HIS A 63 6.72 3.89 7.33
C HIS A 63 5.80 2.94 6.53
N ILE A 64 6.21 1.68 6.43
CA ILE A 64 5.55 0.68 5.59
C ILE A 64 4.12 0.36 6.05
N ASP A 65 3.83 0.47 7.33
CA ASP A 65 2.50 0.33 7.90
C ASP A 65 1.57 1.53 7.65
N HIS A 66 2.07 2.55 6.92
CA HIS A 66 1.32 3.69 6.37
C HIS A 66 1.43 3.83 4.84
N SER A 67 2.55 3.42 4.23
CA SER A 67 2.82 3.61 2.79
C SER A 67 2.80 2.32 1.97
N GLY A 68 2.98 1.16 2.61
CA GLY A 68 3.36 -0.08 1.95
C GLY A 68 2.31 -0.70 1.02
N ARG A 69 1.02 -0.32 1.11
CA ARG A 69 -0.01 -0.75 0.15
C ARG A 69 -0.25 0.25 -0.97
N LEU A 70 0.46 1.39 -1.04
CA LEU A 70 0.32 2.33 -2.15
C LEU A 70 0.63 1.72 -3.53
N PRO A 71 1.66 0.87 -3.71
CA PRO A 71 1.86 0.16 -4.98
C PRO A 71 0.68 -0.75 -5.35
N HIS A 72 0.09 -1.41 -4.35
CA HIS A 72 -1.11 -2.22 -4.53
C HIS A 72 -2.30 -1.34 -4.93
N LEU A 73 -2.55 -0.25 -4.20
CA LEU A 73 -3.62 0.72 -4.50
C LEU A 73 -3.54 1.21 -5.96
N PHE A 74 -2.34 1.59 -6.42
CA PHE A 74 -2.09 1.97 -7.81
C PHE A 74 -2.39 0.84 -8.80
N LYS A 75 -1.93 -0.38 -8.52
CA LYS A 75 -2.22 -1.56 -9.36
C LYS A 75 -3.71 -1.82 -9.55
N TYR A 76 -4.54 -1.54 -8.54
CA TYR A 76 -6.00 -1.75 -8.59
C TYR A 76 -6.82 -0.53 -9.02
N GLY A 77 -6.19 0.47 -9.64
CA GLY A 77 -6.91 1.50 -10.41
C GLY A 77 -6.86 2.91 -9.83
N PHE A 78 -6.23 3.13 -8.68
CA PHE A 78 -5.96 4.49 -8.20
C PHE A 78 -5.00 5.21 -9.14
N ARG A 79 -5.33 6.46 -9.52
CA ARG A 79 -4.53 7.31 -10.41
C ARG A 79 -4.37 8.74 -9.90
N GLY A 80 -4.92 9.05 -8.72
CA GLY A 80 -4.82 10.38 -8.13
C GLY A 80 -3.43 10.69 -7.56
N PRO A 81 -3.19 11.92 -7.10
CA PRO A 81 -1.95 12.30 -6.44
C PRO A 81 -1.85 11.73 -5.03
N VAL A 82 -0.62 11.44 -4.59
CA VAL A 82 -0.25 11.12 -3.21
C VAL A 82 0.49 12.31 -2.63
N TYR A 83 -0.15 13.07 -1.74
CA TYR A 83 0.44 14.24 -1.10
C TYR A 83 1.19 13.86 0.18
N THR A 84 2.42 14.33 0.31
CA THR A 84 3.25 14.21 1.52
C THR A 84 4.43 15.17 1.46
N GLN A 85 5.25 15.27 2.51
CA GLN A 85 6.46 16.11 2.49
C GLN A 85 7.54 15.50 1.59
N GLN A 86 8.40 16.35 1.01
CA GLN A 86 9.48 15.88 0.13
C GLN A 86 10.38 14.83 0.80
N ALA A 87 10.75 15.04 2.07
CA ALA A 87 11.54 14.08 2.82
C ALA A 87 10.86 12.70 2.96
N THR A 88 9.53 12.67 3.07
CA THR A 88 8.75 11.44 3.10
C THR A 88 8.79 10.71 1.76
N ILE A 89 8.80 11.43 0.63
CA ILE A 89 8.93 10.83 -0.71
C ILE A 89 10.28 10.12 -0.83
N ASP A 90 11.36 10.79 -0.41
CA ASP A 90 12.71 10.26 -0.48
C ASP A 90 12.82 8.96 0.35
N LEU A 91 12.22 8.94 1.54
CA LEU A 91 12.15 7.74 2.38
C LEU A 91 11.28 6.64 1.77
N CYS A 92 10.11 6.98 1.23
CA CYS A 92 9.21 6.02 0.56
C CYS A 92 9.90 5.35 -0.63
N ARG A 93 10.74 6.08 -1.37
CA ARG A 93 11.50 5.51 -2.49
C ARG A 93 12.37 4.35 -2.04
N ILE A 94 13.05 4.48 -0.90
CA ILE A 94 13.91 3.43 -0.36
C ILE A 94 13.05 2.28 0.18
N LEU A 95 12.10 2.59 1.06
CA LEU A 95 11.31 1.59 1.78
C LEU A 95 10.42 0.76 0.86
N LEU A 96 9.75 1.38 -0.12
CA LEU A 96 8.84 0.65 -1.03
C LEU A 96 9.62 -0.25 -2.00
N LEU A 97 10.81 0.17 -2.43
CA LEU A 97 11.68 -0.65 -3.29
C LEU A 97 12.28 -1.84 -2.54
N ASP A 98 12.65 -1.66 -1.28
CA ASP A 98 13.11 -2.74 -0.42
C ASP A 98 11.97 -3.73 -0.12
N SER A 99 10.80 -3.23 0.28
CA SER A 99 9.62 -4.06 0.53
C SER A 99 9.18 -4.85 -0.72
N ALA A 100 9.26 -4.26 -1.91
CA ALA A 100 9.04 -4.97 -3.17
C ALA A 100 10.04 -6.10 -3.40
N SER A 101 11.34 -5.85 -3.14
CA SER A 101 12.40 -6.85 -3.25
C SER A 101 12.14 -8.05 -2.33
N LEU A 102 11.75 -7.79 -1.08
CA LEU A 102 11.34 -8.83 -0.14
C LEU A 102 10.14 -9.64 -0.66
N ALA A 103 9.11 -8.96 -1.17
CA ALA A 103 7.92 -9.62 -1.71
C ALA A 103 8.24 -10.51 -2.94
N GLU A 104 9.13 -10.06 -3.83
CA GLU A 104 9.62 -10.82 -4.99
C GLU A 104 10.43 -12.05 -4.55
N ASN A 105 11.33 -11.88 -3.59
CA ASN A 105 12.13 -12.96 -3.04
C ASN A 105 11.26 -14.02 -2.33
N ASP A 106 10.27 -13.61 -1.55
CA ASP A 106 9.34 -14.52 -0.87
C ASP A 106 8.48 -15.31 -1.86
N ALA A 107 8.07 -14.68 -2.95
CA ALA A 107 7.35 -15.37 -4.03
C ALA A 107 8.26 -16.39 -4.74
N ALA A 108 9.49 -16.00 -5.07
CA ALA A 108 10.47 -16.88 -5.70
C ALA A 108 10.85 -18.07 -4.80
N TYR A 109 11.05 -17.83 -3.50
CA TYR A 109 11.36 -18.86 -2.52
C TYR A 109 10.23 -19.90 -2.43
N ARG A 110 8.97 -19.45 -2.37
CA ARG A 110 7.80 -20.34 -2.35
C ARG A 110 7.66 -21.17 -3.62
N ARG A 111 7.92 -20.59 -4.79
CA ARG A 111 7.93 -21.35 -6.06
C ARG A 111 9.03 -22.42 -6.08
N LYS A 112 10.19 -22.14 -5.47
CA LYS A 112 11.33 -23.07 -5.38
C LYS A 112 11.10 -24.17 -4.32
N ASN A 113 10.37 -23.87 -3.25
CA ASN A 113 10.08 -24.77 -2.14
C ASN A 113 8.57 -24.87 -1.89
N PRO A 114 7.79 -25.45 -2.82
CA PRO A 114 6.34 -25.46 -2.72
C PRO A 114 5.86 -26.47 -1.66
N GLU A 115 5.08 -26.00 -0.70
CA GLU A 115 4.35 -26.87 0.23
C GLU A 115 2.96 -27.24 -0.31
N THR A 116 2.38 -26.36 -1.14
CA THR A 116 1.09 -26.53 -1.78
C THR A 116 1.17 -26.29 -3.29
N ARG A 117 0.16 -26.76 -4.05
CA ARG A 117 0.06 -26.44 -5.50
C ARG A 117 -0.06 -24.94 -5.77
N LYS A 118 -0.57 -24.14 -4.82
CA LYS A 118 -0.66 -22.68 -4.97
C LYS A 118 0.72 -22.02 -4.97
N ASP A 119 1.68 -22.59 -4.25
CA ASP A 119 3.02 -22.03 -4.12
C ASP A 119 3.83 -22.10 -5.42
N LEU A 120 3.52 -23.05 -6.31
CA LEU A 120 4.09 -23.14 -7.66
C LEU A 120 3.83 -21.89 -8.52
N HIS A 121 2.76 -21.16 -8.19
CA HIS A 121 2.35 -19.93 -8.86
C HIS A 121 2.31 -18.75 -7.88
N ALA A 122 3.13 -18.78 -6.82
CA ALA A 122 3.19 -17.69 -5.86
C ALA A 122 3.62 -16.39 -6.55
N GLU A 123 2.82 -15.34 -6.40
CA GLU A 123 3.10 -13.99 -6.90
C GLU A 123 3.52 -13.06 -5.75
N PRO A 124 4.42 -12.09 -5.99
CA PRO A 124 4.70 -11.04 -5.02
C PRO A 124 3.45 -10.21 -4.76
N LEU A 125 3.42 -9.51 -3.62
CA LEU A 125 2.32 -8.58 -3.33
C LEU A 125 2.30 -7.43 -4.36
N TYR A 126 3.48 -6.91 -4.66
CA TYR A 126 3.78 -6.00 -5.75
C TYR A 126 5.26 -6.11 -6.11
N THR A 127 5.62 -5.71 -7.33
CA THR A 127 7.01 -5.75 -7.82
C THR A 127 7.73 -4.44 -7.60
N ARG A 128 9.05 -4.40 -7.85
CA ARG A 128 9.81 -3.15 -7.85
C ARG A 128 9.30 -2.18 -8.91
N GLU A 129 8.84 -2.70 -10.04
CA GLU A 129 8.20 -1.91 -11.10
C GLU A 129 6.88 -1.29 -10.63
N ASP A 130 6.03 -2.07 -9.93
CA ASP A 130 4.80 -1.55 -9.33
C ASP A 130 5.10 -0.39 -8.35
N ALA A 131 6.13 -0.55 -7.51
CA ALA A 131 6.57 0.49 -6.58
C ALA A 131 7.06 1.74 -7.29
N LEU A 132 7.89 1.61 -8.34
CA LEU A 132 8.35 2.75 -9.15
C LEU A 132 7.21 3.49 -9.82
N ARG A 133 6.22 2.77 -10.35
CA ARG A 133 5.03 3.38 -10.97
C ARG A 133 4.19 4.14 -9.97
N ALA A 134 3.96 3.57 -8.79
CA ALA A 134 3.24 4.27 -7.72
C ALA A 134 3.97 5.51 -7.21
N LEU A 135 5.31 5.48 -7.12
CA LEU A 135 6.10 6.65 -6.73
C LEU A 135 5.95 7.84 -7.69
N GLN A 136 5.56 7.62 -8.94
CA GLN A 136 5.31 8.70 -9.91
C GLN A 136 4.06 9.53 -9.57
N THR A 137 3.15 9.02 -8.73
CA THR A 137 1.97 9.78 -8.31
C THR A 137 2.23 10.66 -7.09
N PHE A 138 3.43 10.61 -6.50
CA PHE A 138 3.74 11.37 -5.30
C PHE A 138 3.98 12.85 -5.65
N THR A 139 3.35 13.72 -4.88
CA THR A 139 3.47 15.18 -4.98
C THR A 139 4.03 15.71 -3.68
N GLY A 140 5.27 16.21 -3.74
CA GLY A 140 5.98 16.76 -2.59
C GLY A 140 5.45 18.13 -2.20
N LEU A 141 5.07 18.29 -0.94
CA LEU A 141 4.77 19.57 -0.34
C LEU A 141 6.03 20.12 0.35
N GLN A 142 6.28 21.42 0.13
CA GLN A 142 7.33 22.14 0.85
C GLN A 142 6.84 22.52 2.24
N TYR A 143 7.79 22.64 3.17
CA TYR A 143 7.56 23.19 4.51
C TYR A 143 7.40 24.71 4.47
#